data_AF-A0A0N1FEP1-F1
#
_entry.id   AF-A0A0N1FEP1-F1
#
_cell.length_a   1.000
_cell.length_b   1.000
_cell.length_c   1.000
_cell.angle_alpha   90.00
_cell.angle_beta   90.00
_cell.angle_gamma   90.00
#
_symmetry.space_group_name_H-M   'P 1'
#
loop_
_entity.id
_entity.type
_entity.pdbx_description
1 polymer ?
#
loop_
_entity_poly.entity_id
_entity_poly.type
_entity_poly.pdbx_seq_one_letter_code
_entity_poly.pdbx_strand_id
1 'polypeptide(L)'
;MELYKKWCDVTRKKDKRKRYWTYVEKDGGRDEIRDDLSETIRSHYDRLERIAEDVDRLGYKVAAKILSEAMPQTPRGRSGDLGEILATELVEEEIGLRVPVRRLRYKDGRNMAMRGDDFIGAGYDEAGEKLWLLKGEAKSNKVLGKATVTSARKVLNRDNGRCTPDSLLFVANRLLESSDPDDNALGRSLRDQVGLKSLLADRIDHMLFTVSGNGPHASLKVDLDATGTNRDHYVVNIHVEDHQDFIAAMYQEAEDLGDD
;
A
#
# COMPACT_ATOMS: atom_id res chain seq x y z
N MET A 1 10.44 2.69 8.62
CA MET A 1 10.99 3.96 8.11
C MET A 1 9.98 5.07 8.44
N GLU A 2 10.40 6.28 8.76
CA GLU A 2 9.48 7.42 9.01
C GLU A 2 9.32 8.25 7.71
N LEU A 3 8.83 7.64 6.64
CA LEU A 3 8.74 8.23 5.29
C LEU A 3 7.83 9.46 5.28
N TYR A 4 6.60 9.32 5.81
CA TYR A 4 5.60 10.40 5.76
C TYR A 4 5.98 11.57 6.65
N LYS A 5 6.54 11.28 7.82
CA LYS A 5 6.98 12.30 8.76
C LYS A 5 8.09 13.18 8.19
N LYS A 6 9.01 12.63 7.39
CA LYS A 6 10.04 13.40 6.67
C LYS A 6 9.42 14.19 5.51
N TRP A 7 8.61 13.52 4.69
CA TRP A 7 8.12 14.06 3.43
C TRP A 7 7.04 15.14 3.55
N CYS A 8 6.07 14.96 4.45
CA CYS A 8 4.79 15.66 4.37
C CYS A 8 4.35 16.31 5.68
N ASP A 9 3.66 17.44 5.57
CA ASP A 9 2.79 17.96 6.62
C ASP A 9 1.43 17.28 6.55
N VAL A 10 0.88 16.93 7.72
CA VAL A 10 -0.38 16.18 7.81
C VAL A 10 -1.47 16.96 8.54
N THR A 11 -2.64 17.05 7.92
CA THR A 11 -3.87 17.46 8.59
C THR A 11 -4.71 16.23 8.92
N ARG A 12 -4.98 16.01 10.21
CA ARG A 12 -5.82 14.88 10.68
C ARG A 12 -7.14 15.38 11.25
N LYS A 13 -8.24 14.82 10.77
CA LYS A 13 -9.57 14.99 11.36
C LYS A 13 -10.10 13.63 11.80
N LYS A 14 -10.68 13.58 12.99
CA LYS A 14 -11.32 12.39 13.55
C LYS A 14 -12.74 12.73 13.98
N ASP A 15 -13.69 11.91 13.57
CA ASP A 15 -15.05 11.91 14.09
C ASP A 15 -15.46 10.46 14.36
N LYS A 16 -15.58 10.09 15.65
CA LYS A 16 -15.82 8.71 16.09
C LYS A 16 -14.80 7.74 15.47
N ARG A 17 -15.29 6.82 14.63
CA ARG A 17 -14.51 5.81 13.90
C ARG A 17 -14.06 6.26 12.50
N LYS A 18 -14.31 7.51 12.13
CA LYS A 18 -13.96 8.09 10.83
C LYS A 18 -12.71 8.95 10.96
N ARG A 19 -11.76 8.74 10.05
CA ARG A 19 -10.46 9.42 10.01
C ARG A 19 -10.24 9.97 8.61
N TYR A 20 -10.05 11.28 8.52
CA TYR A 20 -9.80 12.00 7.27
C TYR A 20 -8.43 12.66 7.35
N TRP A 21 -7.47 12.15 6.56
CA TRP A 21 -6.08 12.61 6.58
C TRP A 21 -5.69 13.19 5.24
N THR A 22 -4.99 14.32 5.27
CA THR A 22 -4.47 14.96 4.08
C THR A 22 -3.01 15.28 4.31
N TYR A 23 -2.16 14.80 3.40
CA TYR A 23 -0.72 15.01 3.39
C TYR A 23 -0.38 15.95 2.24
N VAL A 24 0.47 16.94 2.53
CA VAL A 24 1.02 17.88 1.55
C VAL A 24 2.52 17.91 1.74
N GLU A 25 3.26 17.93 0.64
CA GLU A 25 4.72 17.94 0.67
C GLU A 25 5.25 19.16 1.42
N LYS A 26 6.26 18.93 2.27
CA LYS A 26 7.05 20.00 2.86
C LYS A 26 8.02 20.55 1.83
N ASP A 27 8.42 21.80 2.02
CA ASP A 27 9.56 22.34 1.31
C ASP A 27 10.82 21.48 1.60
N GLY A 28 11.50 21.02 0.54
CA GLY A 28 12.64 20.09 0.63
C GLY A 28 12.32 18.65 1.08
N GLY A 29 11.09 18.35 1.53
CA GLY A 29 10.75 17.02 2.07
C GLY A 29 10.87 15.89 1.05
N ARG A 30 10.68 16.19 -0.23
CA ARG A 30 10.86 15.23 -1.33
C ARG A 30 12.33 14.83 -1.53
N ASP A 31 13.25 15.78 -1.39
CA ASP A 31 14.68 15.48 -1.49
C ASP A 31 15.15 14.67 -0.28
N GLU A 32 14.59 14.93 0.91
CA GLU A 32 14.91 14.19 2.14
C GLU A 32 14.55 12.70 2.06
N ILE A 33 13.52 12.34 1.30
CA ILE A 33 13.03 10.96 1.18
C ILE A 33 13.40 10.27 -0.12
N ARG A 34 14.18 10.91 -1.00
CA ARG A 34 14.47 10.38 -2.34
C ARG A 34 15.06 8.97 -2.31
N ASP A 35 16.15 8.79 -1.55
CA ASP A 35 16.86 7.52 -1.46
C ASP A 35 16.04 6.47 -0.69
N ASP A 36 15.44 6.91 0.42
CA ASP A 36 14.54 6.11 1.25
C ASP A 36 13.35 5.55 0.43
N LEU A 37 12.73 6.38 -0.41
CA LEU A 37 11.60 5.99 -1.24
C LEU A 37 12.05 5.14 -2.43
N SER A 38 13.20 5.42 -3.06
CA SER A 38 13.70 4.59 -4.16
C SER A 38 14.05 3.18 -3.67
N GLU A 39 14.73 3.05 -2.53
CA GLU A 39 14.99 1.76 -1.88
C GLU A 39 13.67 1.06 -1.50
N THR A 40 12.72 1.79 -0.94
CA THR A 40 11.39 1.27 -0.62
C THR A 40 10.71 0.72 -1.88
N ILE A 41 10.69 1.46 -2.99
CA ILE A 41 10.13 1.00 -4.26
C ILE A 41 10.80 -0.31 -4.69
N ARG A 42 12.13 -0.39 -4.71
CA ARG A 42 12.88 -1.62 -5.05
C ARG A 42 12.44 -2.79 -4.17
N SER A 43 12.31 -2.54 -2.87
CA SER A 43 11.92 -3.53 -1.87
C SER A 43 10.48 -4.05 -2.03
N HIS A 44 9.64 -3.38 -2.82
CA HIS A 44 8.29 -3.85 -3.16
C HIS A 44 8.26 -4.74 -4.40
N TYR A 45 9.29 -4.69 -5.25
CA TYR A 45 9.42 -5.58 -6.41
C TYR A 45 10.30 -6.80 -6.14
N ASP A 46 11.30 -6.68 -5.26
CA ASP A 46 12.06 -7.82 -4.77
C ASP A 46 12.53 -7.60 -3.33
N ARG A 47 13.22 -8.59 -2.75
CA ARG A 47 13.95 -8.48 -1.49
C ARG A 47 15.25 -7.73 -1.76
N LEU A 48 15.57 -6.77 -0.89
CA LEU A 48 16.80 -5.98 -1.02
C LEU A 48 18.04 -6.88 -0.98
N GLU A 49 18.03 -7.93 -0.15
CA GLU A 49 19.10 -8.94 -0.12
C GLU A 49 19.32 -9.60 -1.48
N ARG A 50 18.25 -9.95 -2.20
CA ARG A 50 18.37 -10.59 -3.53
C ARG A 50 18.87 -9.61 -4.59
N ILE A 51 18.43 -8.36 -4.52
CA ILE A 51 18.92 -7.30 -5.40
C ILE A 51 20.43 -7.11 -5.18
N ALA A 52 20.87 -7.07 -3.92
CA ALA A 52 22.29 -6.98 -3.57
C ALA A 52 23.08 -8.21 -4.06
N GLU A 53 22.56 -9.43 -3.88
CA GLU A 53 23.18 -10.65 -4.42
C GLU A 53 23.33 -10.62 -5.95
N ASP A 54 22.34 -10.09 -6.67
CA ASP A 54 22.42 -9.91 -8.12
C ASP A 54 23.45 -8.85 -8.51
N VAL A 55 23.57 -7.76 -7.74
CA VAL A 55 24.64 -6.76 -7.92
C VAL A 55 26.02 -7.40 -7.71
N ASP A 56 26.23 -8.13 -6.61
CA ASP A 56 27.50 -8.79 -6.31
C ASP A 56 27.92 -9.80 -7.39
N ARG A 57 26.93 -10.50 -7.97
CA ARG A 57 27.17 -11.57 -8.93
C ARG A 57 27.30 -11.08 -10.37
N LEU A 58 26.52 -10.06 -10.75
CA LEU A 58 26.34 -9.66 -12.16
C LEU A 58 26.73 -8.21 -12.44
N GLY A 59 27.04 -7.42 -11.41
CA GLY A 59 27.24 -5.98 -11.49
C GLY A 59 25.93 -5.19 -11.59
N TYR A 60 26.01 -3.91 -11.27
CA TYR A 60 24.86 -3.01 -11.15
C TYR A 60 23.96 -2.98 -12.38
N LYS A 61 24.55 -2.84 -13.58
CA LYS A 61 23.78 -2.70 -14.83
C LYS A 61 22.91 -3.91 -15.15
N VAL A 62 23.43 -5.11 -14.89
CA VAL A 62 22.67 -6.34 -15.16
C VAL A 62 21.63 -6.57 -14.07
N ALA A 63 21.96 -6.32 -12.80
CA ALA A 63 21.01 -6.38 -11.70
C ALA A 63 19.85 -5.38 -11.86
N ALA A 64 20.15 -4.14 -12.26
CA ALA A 64 19.18 -3.10 -12.60
C ALA A 64 18.25 -3.56 -13.73
N LYS A 65 18.82 -4.22 -14.74
CA LYS A 65 18.02 -4.78 -15.83
C LYS A 65 17.07 -5.87 -15.33
N ILE A 66 17.52 -6.79 -14.47
CA ILE A 66 16.68 -7.83 -13.86
C ILE A 66 15.52 -7.18 -13.08
N LEU A 67 15.82 -6.21 -12.22
CA LEU A 67 14.82 -5.50 -11.43
C LEU A 67 13.80 -4.76 -12.32
N SER A 68 14.26 -4.09 -13.38
CA SER A 68 13.39 -3.38 -14.33
C SER A 68 12.39 -4.30 -15.06
N GLU A 69 12.70 -5.60 -15.20
CA GLU A 69 11.78 -6.58 -15.77
C GLU A 69 10.63 -6.95 -14.81
N ALA A 70 10.79 -6.71 -13.50
CA ALA A 70 9.72 -6.81 -12.51
C ALA A 70 8.87 -5.53 -12.42
N MET A 71 9.46 -4.37 -12.71
CA MET A 71 8.81 -3.06 -12.58
C MET A 71 7.93 -2.67 -13.79
N PRO A 72 6.80 -1.97 -13.58
CA PRO A 72 5.96 -1.49 -14.66
C PRO A 72 6.71 -0.47 -15.53
N GLN A 73 6.53 -0.59 -16.85
CA GLN A 73 7.19 0.28 -17.84
C GLN A 73 6.24 1.34 -18.43
N THR A 74 4.97 1.32 -18.04
CA THR A 74 3.99 2.31 -18.49
C THR A 74 3.73 3.36 -17.41
N PRO A 75 3.48 4.64 -17.75
CA PRO A 75 3.13 5.68 -16.77
C PRO A 75 1.94 5.29 -15.88
N ARG A 76 0.93 4.63 -16.49
CA ARG A 76 -0.25 4.15 -15.76
C ARG A 76 0.09 3.04 -14.78
N GLY A 77 0.94 2.08 -15.16
CA GLY A 77 1.39 1.00 -14.28
C GLY A 77 2.21 1.54 -13.12
N ARG A 78 3.20 2.39 -13.40
CA ARG A 78 4.04 3.06 -12.38
C ARG A 78 3.20 3.85 -11.38
N SER A 79 2.22 4.60 -11.87
CA SER A 79 1.30 5.35 -11.01
C SER A 79 0.45 4.44 -10.12
N GLY A 80 -0.13 3.37 -10.68
CA GLY A 80 -0.90 2.40 -9.90
C GLY A 80 -0.07 1.76 -8.80
N ASP A 81 1.07 1.19 -9.16
CA ASP A 81 1.96 0.48 -8.25
C ASP A 81 2.51 1.43 -7.17
N LEU A 82 2.92 2.67 -7.51
CA LEU A 82 3.38 3.63 -6.48
C LEU A 82 2.27 3.98 -5.49
N GLY A 83 1.03 4.10 -5.96
CA GLY A 83 -0.12 4.32 -5.07
C GLY A 83 -0.29 3.19 -4.06
N GLU A 84 -0.07 1.95 -4.47
CA GLU A 84 -0.12 0.77 -3.59
C GLU A 84 1.07 0.70 -2.62
N ILE A 85 2.28 1.00 -3.11
CA ILE A 85 3.50 1.07 -2.29
C ILE A 85 3.32 2.08 -1.16
N LEU A 86 2.94 3.32 -1.50
CA LEU A 86 2.72 4.36 -0.50
C LEU A 86 1.56 4.00 0.45
N ALA A 87 0.46 3.42 -0.05
CA ALA A 87 -0.61 3.00 0.86
C ALA A 87 -0.12 1.95 1.88
N THR A 88 0.71 1.02 1.43
CA THR A 88 1.30 -0.03 2.27
C THR A 88 2.21 0.55 3.35
N GLU A 89 3.15 1.41 2.96
CA GLU A 89 4.08 2.03 3.91
C GLU A 89 3.35 2.91 4.94
N LEU A 90 2.28 3.59 4.53
CA LEU A 90 1.48 4.40 5.46
C LEU A 90 0.79 3.54 6.51
N VAL A 91 0.31 2.34 6.15
CA VAL A 91 -0.30 1.44 7.13
C VAL A 91 0.71 1.06 8.22
N GLU A 92 1.93 0.72 7.83
CA GLU A 92 2.98 0.32 8.77
C GLU A 92 3.47 1.50 9.63
N GLU A 93 3.60 2.70 9.05
CA GLU A 93 4.07 3.90 9.76
C GLU A 93 3.00 4.49 10.70
N GLU A 94 1.73 4.54 10.28
CA GLU A 94 0.71 5.39 10.92
C GLU A 94 -0.43 4.64 11.59
N ILE A 95 -0.67 3.39 11.19
CA ILE A 95 -1.82 2.60 11.68
C ILE A 95 -1.39 1.59 12.74
N GLY A 96 -0.13 1.15 12.71
CA GLY A 96 0.40 0.13 13.62
C GLY A 96 -0.05 -1.29 13.27
N LEU A 97 -0.53 -1.51 12.04
CA LEU A 97 -0.73 -2.85 11.48
C LEU A 97 0.44 -3.19 10.56
N ARG A 98 0.77 -4.48 10.47
CA ARG A 98 1.75 -4.97 9.48
C ARG A 98 1.06 -5.15 8.15
N VAL A 99 1.75 -4.89 7.04
CA VAL A 99 1.35 -5.35 5.71
C VAL A 99 2.31 -6.48 5.32
N PRO A 100 2.02 -7.72 5.75
CA PRO A 100 3.03 -8.79 5.78
C PRO A 100 3.55 -9.21 4.42
N VAL A 101 2.82 -8.91 3.34
CA VAL A 101 3.15 -9.35 1.99
C VAL A 101 3.12 -8.15 1.06
N ARG A 102 4.29 -7.76 0.57
CA ARG A 102 4.45 -6.82 -0.55
C ARG A 102 4.08 -7.54 -1.84
N ARG A 103 2.80 -7.45 -2.22
CA ARG A 103 2.22 -8.29 -3.27
C ARG A 103 2.84 -8.07 -4.65
N LEU A 104 3.37 -6.88 -4.94
CA LEU A 104 4.02 -6.57 -6.22
C LEU A 104 5.20 -7.49 -6.55
N ARG A 105 5.86 -8.08 -5.53
CA ARG A 105 6.88 -9.14 -5.70
C ARG A 105 6.37 -10.41 -6.39
N TYR A 106 5.06 -10.58 -6.49
CA TYR A 106 4.40 -11.79 -6.96
C TYR A 106 3.49 -11.53 -8.17
N LYS A 107 3.74 -10.46 -8.93
CA LYS A 107 3.05 -10.21 -10.20
C LYS A 107 3.39 -11.30 -11.23
N ASP A 108 2.36 -11.85 -11.89
CA ASP A 108 2.55 -12.79 -13.01
C ASP A 108 3.28 -12.14 -14.21
N GLY A 109 3.22 -10.81 -14.31
CA GLY A 109 4.00 -10.02 -15.25
C GLY A 109 3.90 -8.54 -14.92
N ARG A 110 4.95 -7.77 -15.22
CA ARG A 110 5.10 -6.36 -14.81
C ARG A 110 3.91 -5.44 -15.15
N ASN A 111 3.21 -5.73 -16.25
CA ASN A 111 2.06 -4.96 -16.74
C ASN A 111 0.69 -5.60 -16.43
N MET A 112 0.66 -6.75 -15.76
CA MET A 112 -0.59 -7.40 -15.35
C MET A 112 -1.11 -6.80 -14.05
N ALA A 113 -2.42 -6.61 -13.94
CA ALA A 113 -3.06 -6.23 -12.69
C ALA A 113 -3.15 -7.44 -11.75
N MET A 114 -2.81 -7.26 -10.49
CA MET A 114 -3.06 -8.27 -9.47
C MET A 114 -4.53 -8.28 -9.07
N ARG A 115 -5.09 -9.48 -8.86
CA ARG A 115 -6.47 -9.64 -8.40
C ARG A 115 -6.56 -9.48 -6.87
N GLY A 116 -7.77 -9.21 -6.41
CA GLY A 116 -8.08 -9.07 -4.99
C GLY A 116 -7.91 -7.64 -4.49
N ASP A 117 -7.80 -7.50 -3.18
CA ASP A 117 -7.62 -6.24 -2.46
C ASP A 117 -6.23 -5.64 -2.74
N ASP A 118 -6.14 -4.31 -2.80
CA ASP A 118 -4.89 -3.61 -3.12
C ASP A 118 -3.83 -3.81 -2.02
N PHE A 119 -4.23 -3.79 -0.76
CA PHE A 119 -3.38 -4.13 0.38
C PHE A 119 -4.22 -4.61 1.56
N ILE A 120 -3.60 -5.42 2.42
CA ILE A 120 -4.21 -5.92 3.65
C ILE A 120 -3.26 -5.66 4.80
N GLY A 121 -3.67 -4.78 5.72
CA GLY A 121 -3.08 -4.69 7.03
C GLY A 121 -3.59 -5.83 7.91
N ALA A 122 -2.71 -6.50 8.64
CA ALA A 122 -3.06 -7.61 9.50
C ALA A 122 -2.23 -7.56 10.79
N GLY A 123 -2.88 -7.91 11.90
CA GLY A 123 -2.26 -7.95 13.21
C GLY A 123 -3.27 -8.40 14.25
N TYR A 124 -2.97 -8.09 15.51
CA TYR A 124 -3.83 -8.39 16.63
C TYR A 124 -4.18 -7.08 17.35
N ASP A 125 -5.21 -7.11 18.19
CA ASP A 125 -5.49 -6.01 19.12
C ASP A 125 -4.31 -5.80 20.09
N GLU A 126 -4.36 -4.72 20.88
CA GLU A 126 -3.28 -4.37 21.82
C GLU A 126 -2.95 -5.49 22.82
N ALA A 127 -3.92 -6.37 23.12
CA ALA A 127 -3.74 -7.53 23.98
C ALA A 127 -3.10 -8.74 23.26
N GLY A 128 -2.98 -8.70 21.93
CA GLY A 128 -2.43 -9.79 21.13
C GLY A 128 -3.39 -10.98 20.93
N GLU A 129 -4.67 -10.84 21.27
CA GLU A 129 -5.60 -11.97 21.36
C GLU A 129 -6.52 -12.05 20.13
N LYS A 130 -6.90 -10.90 19.58
CA LYS A 130 -7.93 -10.82 18.55
C LYS A 130 -7.35 -10.33 17.26
N LEU A 131 -7.42 -11.18 16.24
CA LEU A 131 -7.10 -10.79 14.86
C LEU A 131 -7.85 -9.50 14.49
N TRP A 132 -7.10 -8.59 13.87
CA TRP A 132 -7.57 -7.32 13.34
C TRP A 132 -7.07 -7.17 11.91
N LEU A 133 -7.95 -6.70 11.02
CA LEU A 133 -7.63 -6.51 9.62
C LEU A 133 -7.91 -5.08 9.18
N LEU A 134 -7.18 -4.64 8.16
CA LEU A 134 -7.45 -3.43 7.40
C LEU A 134 -7.51 -3.78 5.91
N LYS A 135 -8.66 -3.54 5.29
CA LYS A 135 -8.89 -3.70 3.86
C LYS A 135 -8.60 -2.39 3.15
N GLY A 136 -7.65 -2.42 2.21
CA GLY A 136 -7.18 -1.25 1.48
C GLY A 136 -7.61 -1.21 0.02
N GLU A 137 -7.86 0.02 -0.45
CA GLU A 137 -7.97 0.35 -1.88
C GLU A 137 -7.16 1.61 -2.14
N ALA A 138 -6.23 1.53 -3.08
CA ALA A 138 -5.32 2.61 -3.43
C ALA A 138 -5.67 3.19 -4.82
N LYS A 139 -5.61 4.51 -4.97
CA LYS A 139 -5.79 5.19 -6.26
C LYS A 139 -4.77 6.31 -6.43
N SER A 140 -4.05 6.30 -7.54
CA SER A 140 -3.07 7.32 -7.91
C SER A 140 -3.53 7.97 -9.21
N ASN A 141 -3.80 9.28 -9.19
CA ASN A 141 -4.37 10.00 -10.33
C ASN A 141 -3.87 11.44 -10.41
N LYS A 142 -3.35 11.86 -11.56
CA LYS A 142 -3.03 13.28 -11.82
C LYS A 142 -4.22 14.20 -11.48
N VAL A 143 -5.43 13.81 -11.88
CA VAL A 143 -6.68 14.49 -11.52
C VAL A 143 -7.62 13.48 -10.88
N LEU A 144 -7.80 13.57 -9.57
CA LEU A 144 -8.77 12.77 -8.83
C LEU A 144 -10.18 13.36 -9.00
N GLY A 145 -11.13 12.50 -9.36
CA GLY A 145 -12.51 12.89 -9.57
C GLY A 145 -13.51 12.00 -8.83
N LYS A 146 -14.78 12.45 -8.79
CA LYS A 146 -15.88 11.76 -8.10
C LYS A 146 -16.06 10.31 -8.57
N ALA A 147 -15.93 10.04 -9.88
CA ALA A 147 -16.09 8.71 -10.45
C ALA A 147 -15.07 7.72 -9.88
N THR A 148 -13.79 8.13 -9.79
CA THR A 148 -12.72 7.32 -9.19
C THR A 148 -13.02 6.99 -7.74
N VAL A 149 -13.37 7.98 -6.92
CA VAL A 149 -13.70 7.78 -5.50
C VAL A 149 -14.88 6.83 -5.33
N THR A 150 -15.94 7.02 -6.13
CA THR A 150 -17.14 6.18 -6.10
C THR A 150 -16.80 4.73 -6.47
N SER A 151 -15.97 4.53 -7.50
CA SER A 151 -15.54 3.20 -7.93
C SER A 151 -14.70 2.52 -6.85
N ALA A 152 -13.74 3.23 -6.26
CA ALA A 152 -12.87 2.72 -5.20
C ALA A 152 -13.68 2.29 -3.95
N ARG A 153 -14.65 3.10 -3.52
CA ARG A 153 -15.57 2.72 -2.44
C ARG A 153 -16.38 1.47 -2.76
N LYS A 154 -16.87 1.34 -3.99
CA LYS A 154 -17.58 0.12 -4.42
C LYS A 154 -16.70 -1.11 -4.31
N VAL A 155 -15.41 -1.01 -4.65
CA VAL A 155 -14.44 -2.11 -4.51
C VAL A 155 -14.21 -2.45 -3.03
N LEU A 156 -13.96 -1.45 -2.18
CA LEU A 156 -13.83 -1.66 -0.73
C LEU A 156 -15.04 -2.40 -0.12
N ASN A 157 -16.25 -2.06 -0.56
CA ASN A 157 -17.48 -2.66 -0.06
C ASN A 157 -17.78 -4.06 -0.64
N ARG A 158 -17.01 -4.56 -1.62
CA ARG A 158 -17.14 -5.95 -2.09
C ARG A 158 -16.96 -6.93 -0.93
N ASP A 159 -17.52 -8.12 -1.11
CA ASP A 159 -17.48 -9.19 -0.10
C ASP A 159 -18.04 -8.74 1.27
N ASN A 160 -19.08 -7.90 1.24
CA ASN A 160 -19.71 -7.29 2.42
C ASN A 160 -18.71 -6.49 3.28
N GLY A 161 -17.75 -5.85 2.62
CA GLY A 161 -16.67 -5.09 3.27
C GLY A 161 -15.65 -5.96 3.98
N ARG A 162 -15.58 -7.27 3.72
CA ARG A 162 -14.49 -8.14 4.20
C ARG A 162 -13.35 -8.13 3.19
N CYS A 163 -12.15 -8.49 3.62
CA CYS A 163 -11.09 -8.84 2.68
C CYS A 163 -11.55 -10.03 1.83
N THR A 164 -11.20 -10.01 0.55
CA THR A 164 -11.57 -11.08 -0.38
C THR A 164 -10.89 -12.39 0.04
N PRO A 165 -11.58 -13.55 -0.09
CA PRO A 165 -10.98 -14.84 0.25
C PRO A 165 -9.65 -15.11 -0.46
N ASP A 166 -9.56 -14.73 -1.74
CA ASP A 166 -8.36 -14.93 -2.55
C ASP A 166 -7.18 -14.11 -2.03
N SER A 167 -7.39 -12.83 -1.67
CA SER A 167 -6.33 -12.01 -1.06
C SER A 167 -5.90 -12.54 0.30
N LEU A 168 -6.83 -12.97 1.15
CA LEU A 168 -6.49 -13.55 2.45
C LEU A 168 -5.69 -14.84 2.31
N LEU A 169 -6.09 -15.75 1.40
CA LEU A 169 -5.35 -16.97 1.14
C LEU A 169 -3.98 -16.69 0.52
N PHE A 170 -3.88 -15.71 -0.38
CA PHE A 170 -2.60 -15.28 -0.93
C PHE A 170 -1.64 -14.84 0.19
N VAL A 171 -2.08 -13.92 1.06
CA VAL A 171 -1.27 -13.44 2.18
C VAL A 171 -0.93 -14.57 3.16
N ALA A 172 -1.93 -15.37 3.54
CA ALA A 172 -1.74 -16.50 4.45
C ALA A 172 -0.72 -17.51 3.94
N ASN A 173 -0.78 -17.87 2.65
CA ASN A 173 0.13 -18.85 2.08
C ASN A 173 1.58 -18.34 2.06
N ARG A 174 1.81 -17.04 1.78
CA ARG A 174 3.15 -16.44 1.85
C ARG A 174 3.70 -16.41 3.27
N LEU A 175 2.86 -16.07 4.24
CA LEU A 175 3.23 -16.10 5.66
C LEU A 175 3.61 -17.51 6.13
N LEU A 176 2.89 -18.54 5.67
CA LEU A 176 3.17 -19.94 6.00
C LEU A 176 4.41 -20.52 5.32
N GLU A 177 4.99 -19.83 4.33
CA GLU A 177 6.28 -20.17 3.73
C GLU A 177 7.46 -19.62 4.55
N SER A 178 7.20 -18.68 5.48
CA SER A 178 8.20 -18.12 6.38
C SER A 178 8.65 -19.15 7.42
N SER A 179 9.91 -19.10 7.84
CA SER A 179 10.39 -19.85 9.01
C SER A 179 10.11 -19.12 10.34
N ASP A 180 9.58 -17.90 10.28
CA ASP A 180 9.22 -17.10 11.45
C ASP A 180 7.93 -17.68 12.11
N PRO A 181 7.96 -18.02 13.41
CA PRO A 181 6.79 -18.55 14.11
C PRO A 181 5.59 -17.59 14.17
N ASP A 182 5.83 -16.29 14.29
CA ASP A 182 4.79 -15.26 14.38
C ASP A 182 4.11 -15.07 13.02
N ASP A 183 4.90 -15.10 11.93
CA ASP A 183 4.34 -15.12 10.58
C ASP A 183 3.45 -16.35 10.37
N ASN A 184 3.91 -17.53 10.80
CA ASN A 184 3.13 -18.75 10.69
C ASN A 184 1.82 -18.67 11.49
N ALA A 185 1.85 -18.14 12.72
CA ALA A 185 0.67 -17.96 13.56
C ALA A 185 -0.34 -17.01 12.92
N LEU A 186 0.12 -15.89 12.37
CA LEU A 186 -0.73 -14.95 11.63
C LEU A 186 -1.29 -15.60 10.36
N GLY A 187 -0.46 -16.31 9.59
CA GLY A 187 -0.87 -17.03 8.39
C GLY A 187 -1.97 -18.06 8.66
N ARG A 188 -1.86 -18.82 9.75
CA ARG A 188 -2.93 -19.73 10.21
C ARG A 188 -4.21 -18.97 10.54
N SER A 189 -4.10 -17.89 11.31
CA SER A 189 -5.25 -17.06 11.70
C SER A 189 -5.98 -16.50 10.48
N LEU A 190 -5.27 -16.00 9.48
CA LEU A 190 -5.85 -15.50 8.22
C LEU A 190 -6.54 -16.60 7.43
N ARG A 191 -5.93 -17.79 7.35
CA ARG A 191 -6.51 -18.96 6.66
C ARG A 191 -7.79 -19.44 7.35
N ASP A 192 -7.81 -19.49 8.67
CA ASP A 192 -8.98 -19.84 9.47
C ASP A 192 -10.13 -18.84 9.23
N GLN A 193 -9.83 -17.55 9.06
CA GLN A 193 -10.86 -16.57 8.73
C GLN A 193 -11.54 -16.79 7.38
N VAL A 194 -10.85 -17.38 6.41
CA VAL A 194 -11.45 -17.72 5.11
C VAL A 194 -12.50 -18.81 5.27
N GLY A 195 -12.21 -19.84 6.07
CA GLY A 195 -13.10 -20.97 6.31
C GLY A 195 -14.23 -20.67 7.31
N LEU A 196 -13.89 -20.07 8.45
CA LEU A 196 -14.83 -19.82 9.55
C LEU A 196 -15.64 -18.54 9.38
N LYS A 197 -15.09 -17.53 8.69
CA LYS A 197 -15.66 -16.18 8.54
C LYS A 197 -16.14 -15.56 9.87
N SER A 198 -15.46 -15.91 10.96
CA SER A 198 -15.87 -15.56 12.34
C SER A 198 -15.45 -14.14 12.75
N LEU A 199 -14.51 -13.52 12.01
CA LEU A 199 -14.08 -12.16 12.29
C LEU A 199 -15.25 -11.18 12.17
N LEU A 200 -15.46 -10.41 13.22
CA LEU A 200 -16.52 -9.42 13.28
C LEU A 200 -16.20 -8.25 12.35
N ALA A 201 -17.25 -7.65 11.78
CA ALA A 201 -17.11 -6.54 10.85
C ALA A 201 -16.40 -5.30 11.46
N ASP A 202 -16.49 -5.15 12.78
CA ASP A 202 -15.89 -4.05 13.55
C ASP A 202 -14.40 -4.18 13.82
N ARG A 203 -13.82 -5.33 13.45
CA ARG A 203 -12.38 -5.64 13.44
C ARG A 203 -11.80 -5.76 12.02
N ILE A 204 -12.53 -5.25 11.03
CA ILE A 204 -12.09 -5.15 9.64
C ILE A 204 -12.24 -3.69 9.22
N ASP A 205 -11.20 -2.92 9.44
CA ASP A 205 -11.17 -1.50 9.09
C ASP A 205 -11.02 -1.32 7.57
N HIS A 206 -11.43 -0.16 7.08
CA HIS A 206 -11.33 0.18 5.66
C HIS A 206 -10.42 1.38 5.47
N MET A 207 -9.53 1.31 4.48
CA MET A 207 -8.75 2.45 4.01
C MET A 207 -9.00 2.71 2.53
N LEU A 208 -9.48 3.91 2.21
CA LEU A 208 -9.41 4.48 0.86
C LEU A 208 -8.20 5.42 0.84
N PHE A 209 -7.14 5.00 0.16
CA PHE A 209 -5.91 5.77 0.03
C PHE A 209 -5.82 6.38 -1.36
N THR A 210 -5.43 7.65 -1.44
CA THR A 210 -5.31 8.35 -2.72
C THR A 210 -4.02 9.17 -2.81
N VAL A 211 -3.41 9.18 -3.98
CA VAL A 211 -2.38 10.14 -4.39
C VAL A 211 -2.95 10.96 -5.54
N SER A 212 -2.88 12.27 -5.47
CA SER A 212 -3.43 13.11 -6.52
C SER A 212 -2.68 14.41 -6.76
N GLY A 213 -2.69 14.88 -8.02
CA GLY A 213 -2.06 16.15 -8.39
C GLY A 213 -2.94 17.39 -8.23
N ASN A 214 -4.24 17.19 -8.03
CA ASN A 214 -5.19 18.27 -7.71
C ASN A 214 -5.60 18.28 -6.22
N GLY A 215 -4.84 17.59 -5.37
CA GLY A 215 -5.13 17.43 -3.95
C GLY A 215 -6.43 16.67 -3.67
N PRO A 216 -6.99 16.79 -2.45
CA PRO A 216 -8.16 16.02 -2.06
C PRO A 216 -9.41 16.52 -2.76
N HIS A 217 -10.03 15.65 -3.57
CA HIS A 217 -11.32 15.95 -4.19
C HIS A 217 -12.46 15.91 -3.15
N ALA A 218 -13.42 16.85 -3.21
CA ALA A 218 -14.51 16.97 -2.24
C ALA A 218 -15.33 15.67 -2.03
N SER A 219 -15.40 14.82 -3.05
CA SER A 219 -16.08 13.52 -2.93
C SER A 219 -15.45 12.57 -1.91
N LEU A 220 -14.17 12.74 -1.55
CA LEU A 220 -13.53 11.94 -0.50
C LEU A 220 -14.20 12.18 0.86
N LYS A 221 -14.48 13.44 1.19
CA LYS A 221 -15.17 13.79 2.43
C LYS A 221 -16.62 13.34 2.42
N VAL A 222 -17.32 13.52 1.30
CA VAL A 222 -18.71 13.04 1.11
C VAL A 222 -18.78 11.51 1.25
N ASP A 223 -17.82 10.78 0.67
CA ASP A 223 -17.71 9.33 0.81
C ASP A 223 -17.55 8.94 2.29
N LEU A 224 -16.59 9.53 2.99
CA LEU A 224 -16.37 9.25 4.42
C LEU A 224 -17.61 9.57 5.27
N ASP A 225 -18.27 10.70 5.01
CA ASP A 225 -19.45 11.11 5.77
C ASP A 225 -20.63 10.16 5.58
N ALA A 226 -20.75 9.55 4.40
CA ALA A 226 -21.76 8.53 4.11
C ALA A 226 -21.48 7.16 4.77
N THR A 227 -20.26 6.92 5.26
CA THR A 227 -19.94 5.64 5.94
C THR A 227 -20.62 5.50 7.30
N GLY A 228 -20.76 4.26 7.76
CA GLY A 228 -21.23 3.95 9.11
C GLY A 228 -20.17 4.21 10.19
N THR A 229 -20.45 3.72 11.40
CA THR A 229 -19.50 3.73 12.53
C THR A 229 -19.30 2.34 13.12
N ASN A 230 -19.59 1.31 12.33
CA ASN A 230 -19.44 -0.09 12.73
C ASN A 230 -18.01 -0.62 12.59
N ARG A 231 -17.09 0.12 11.98
CA ARG A 231 -15.67 -0.18 11.80
C ARG A 231 -14.90 1.13 11.66
N ASP A 232 -13.58 1.09 11.72
CA ASP A 232 -12.82 2.29 11.39
C ASP A 232 -12.77 2.51 9.87
N HIS A 233 -12.96 3.77 9.49
CA HIS A 233 -12.87 4.23 8.12
C HIS A 233 -11.77 5.28 8.02
N TYR A 234 -10.76 4.97 7.22
CA TYR A 234 -9.67 5.86 6.87
C TYR A 234 -9.89 6.34 5.44
N VAL A 235 -9.89 7.65 5.25
CA VAL A 235 -9.78 8.29 3.94
C VAL A 235 -8.54 9.15 3.97
N VAL A 236 -7.56 8.79 3.15
CA VAL A 236 -6.24 9.42 3.10
C VAL A 236 -6.00 9.97 1.70
N ASN A 237 -5.48 11.19 1.63
CA ASN A 237 -5.01 11.79 0.40
C ASN A 237 -3.60 12.36 0.57
N ILE A 238 -2.72 12.06 -0.38
CA ILE A 238 -1.42 12.72 -0.55
C ILE A 238 -1.52 13.61 -1.79
N HIS A 239 -1.25 14.90 -1.59
CA HIS A 239 -1.18 15.86 -2.67
C HIS A 239 0.26 15.98 -3.20
N VAL A 240 0.45 15.66 -4.49
CA VAL A 240 1.72 15.80 -5.20
C VAL A 240 1.46 16.60 -6.48
N GLU A 241 1.73 17.90 -6.48
CA GLU A 241 1.28 18.84 -7.54
C GLU A 241 1.74 18.41 -8.95
N ASP A 242 3.01 18.07 -9.11
CA ASP A 242 3.65 17.54 -10.32
C ASP A 242 3.61 16.01 -10.39
N HIS A 243 2.47 15.42 -9.97
CA HIS A 243 2.23 13.99 -9.78
C HIS A 243 2.93 13.04 -10.77
N GLN A 244 2.83 13.28 -12.08
CA GLN A 244 3.41 12.35 -13.08
C GLN A 244 4.93 12.47 -13.16
N ASP A 245 5.47 13.68 -12.98
CA ASP A 245 6.90 13.93 -13.04
C ASP A 245 7.58 13.36 -11.78
N PHE A 246 6.95 13.52 -10.62
CA PHE A 246 7.35 12.85 -9.38
C PHE A 246 7.44 11.33 -9.54
N ILE A 247 6.39 10.68 -10.05
CA ILE A 247 6.39 9.23 -10.27
C ILE A 247 7.49 8.83 -11.24
N ALA A 248 7.65 9.55 -12.36
CA ALA A 248 8.68 9.24 -13.34
C ALA A 248 10.08 9.30 -12.72
N ALA A 249 10.36 10.36 -11.95
CA ALA A 249 11.64 10.54 -11.26
C ALA A 249 11.90 9.43 -10.23
N MET A 250 10.92 9.05 -9.41
CA MET A 250 11.10 8.01 -8.40
C MET A 250 11.34 6.62 -9.00
N TYR A 251 10.70 6.29 -10.13
CA TYR A 251 11.00 5.04 -10.83
C TYR A 251 12.36 5.07 -11.53
N GLN A 252 12.77 6.22 -12.07
CA GLN A 252 14.10 6.37 -12.63
C GLN A 252 15.17 6.12 -11.55
N GLU A 253 15.01 6.73 -10.38
CA GLU A 253 15.89 6.52 -9.22
C GLU A 253 15.86 5.07 -8.75
N ALA A 254 14.68 4.44 -8.69
CA ALA A 254 14.56 3.05 -8.26
C ALA A 254 15.18 2.06 -9.25
N GLU A 255 15.13 2.33 -10.55
CA GLU A 255 15.74 1.51 -11.61
C GLU A 255 17.26 1.68 -11.69
N ASP A 256 17.80 2.81 -11.25
CA ASP A 256 19.24 3.06 -11.18
C ASP A 256 19.84 2.45 -9.91
N LEU A 257 20.52 1.31 -10.04
CA LEU A 257 21.23 0.69 -8.91
C LEU A 257 22.64 1.26 -8.71
N GLY A 258 23.14 2.10 -9.60
CA GLY A 258 24.53 2.53 -9.68
C GLY A 258 25.25 2.03 -10.93
N ASP A 259 26.52 2.41 -11.09
CA ASP A 259 27.21 2.27 -12.37
C ASP A 259 28.45 1.38 -12.39
N ASP A 260 29.10 1.05 -11.26
CA ASP A 260 30.31 0.21 -11.19
C ASP A 260 30.58 -0.39 -9.79
#